data_AF-A0A9E5RQL0-F1
#
_entry.id   AF-A0A9E5RQL0-F1
#
_cell.length_a   1.000
_cell.length_b   1.000
_cell.length_c   1.000
_cell.angle_alpha   90.00
_cell.angle_beta   90.00
_cell.angle_gamma   90.00
#
_symmetry.space_group_name_H-M   'P 1'
#
loop_
_entity.id
_entity.type
_entity.pdbx_description
1 polymer ?
#
loop_
_entity_poly.entity_id
_entity_poly.type
_entity_poly.pdbx_seq_one_letter_code
_entity_poly.pdbx_strand_id
1 'polypeptide(L)'
;MTIELGYFQQQGLVEKLTRRFAKINGYKIEKDLNVLDATHPQIQTWSVMAEAAIEELVNALNGLPENETVRNFLAKHNSETHTGEEWEKLAAAEGLNKDDINELMNYLDDYH
;
A
#
# COMPACT_ATOMS: atom_id res chain seq x y z
N MET A 1 -2.19 -13.76 4.28
CA MET A 1 -1.30 -13.27 5.36
C MET A 1 -1.60 -11.79 5.56
N THR A 2 -2.18 -11.42 6.69
CA THR A 2 -2.41 -10.02 7.06
C THR A 2 -1.12 -9.40 7.59
N ILE A 3 -0.67 -8.34 6.95
CA ILE A 3 0.40 -7.45 7.41
C ILE A 3 -0.19 -6.50 8.46
N GLU A 4 0.39 -6.55 9.65
CA GLU A 4 0.15 -5.60 10.72
C GLU A 4 1.49 -5.01 11.15
N LEU A 5 1.56 -3.69 11.24
CA LEU A 5 2.77 -3.01 11.72
C LEU A 5 2.72 -2.95 13.25
N GLY A 6 3.76 -3.46 13.89
CA GLY A 6 3.93 -3.25 15.32
C GLY A 6 4.10 -1.76 15.65
N TYR A 7 3.69 -1.35 16.85
CA TYR A 7 3.71 0.04 17.31
C TYR A 7 5.03 0.78 16.98
N PHE A 8 6.19 0.19 17.30
CA PHE A 8 7.49 0.81 17.02
C PHE A 8 7.83 0.89 15.53
N GLN A 9 7.34 -0.04 14.71
CA GLN A 9 7.52 0.00 13.26
C GLN A 9 6.69 1.14 12.66
N GLN A 10 5.45 1.29 13.11
CA GLN A 10 4.57 2.38 12.69
C GLN A 10 5.17 3.74 13.08
N GLN A 11 5.57 3.93 14.34
CA GLN A 11 6.21 5.18 14.77
C GLN A 11 7.47 5.52 13.98
N GLY A 12 8.35 4.53 13.75
CA GLY A 12 9.58 4.73 12.98
C GLY A 12 9.32 5.07 11.50
N LEU A 13 8.24 4.55 10.92
CA LEU A 13 7.81 4.90 9.56
C LEU A 13 7.22 6.31 9.50
N VAL A 14 6.36 6.67 10.47
CA VAL A 14 5.78 8.01 10.59
C VAL A 14 6.91 9.04 10.66
N GLU A 15 7.87 8.88 11.56
CA GLU A 15 8.99 9.82 11.68
C GLU A 15 9.76 9.99 10.36
N LYS A 16 10.10 8.88 9.69
CA LYS A 16 10.85 8.90 8.43
C LYS A 16 10.08 9.65 7.33
N LEU A 17 8.79 9.38 7.20
CA LEU A 17 7.92 10.00 6.20
C LEU A 17 7.69 11.48 6.51
N THR A 18 7.43 11.85 7.76
CA THR A 18 7.31 13.26 8.17
C THR A 18 8.55 14.06 7.80
N ARG A 19 9.75 13.53 8.09
CA ARG A 19 11.02 14.17 7.70
C ARG A 19 11.18 14.25 6.18
N ARG A 20 10.68 13.26 5.44
CA ARG A 20 10.69 13.27 3.97
C ARG A 20 9.77 14.34 3.40
N PHE A 21 8.55 14.46 3.91
CA PHE A 21 7.60 15.49 3.49
C PHE A 21 8.11 16.89 3.82
N ALA A 22 8.67 17.10 5.00
CA ALA A 22 9.33 18.35 5.36
C ALA A 22 10.41 18.73 4.34
N LYS A 23 11.30 17.77 4.01
CA LYS A 23 12.36 17.98 3.02
C LYS A 23 11.82 18.33 1.62
N ILE A 24 10.76 17.65 1.17
CA ILE A 24 10.11 17.93 -0.13
C ILE A 24 9.57 19.37 -0.17
N ASN A 25 9.05 19.87 0.96
CA ASN A 25 8.51 21.22 1.10
C ASN A 25 9.59 22.27 1.44
N GLY A 26 10.88 21.92 1.35
CA GLY A 26 11.99 22.84 1.66
C GLY A 26 12.19 23.13 3.15
N TYR A 27 11.50 22.41 4.03
CA TYR A 27 11.62 22.55 5.48
C TYR A 27 12.72 21.63 6.02
N LYS A 28 13.67 22.21 6.74
CA LYS A 28 14.77 21.48 7.37
C LYS A 28 14.43 21.19 8.82
N ILE A 29 14.10 19.93 9.12
CA ILE A 29 13.98 19.46 10.50
C ILE A 29 15.38 19.16 11.04
N GLU A 30 15.70 19.68 12.23
CA GLU A 30 16.94 19.35 12.94
C GLU A 30 16.99 17.85 13.28
N LYS A 31 18.19 17.28 13.30
CA LYS A 31 18.36 15.82 13.43
C LYS A 31 17.95 15.30 14.81
N ASP A 32 18.08 16.16 15.81
CA ASP A 32 17.82 15.94 17.23
C ASP A 32 16.39 16.31 17.65
N LEU A 33 15.63 17.00 16.80
CA LEU A 33 14.22 17.23 17.07
C LEU A 33 13.47 15.88 17.05
N ASN A 34 12.79 15.55 18.15
CA ASN A 34 11.79 14.48 18.15
C ASN A 34 10.55 14.97 17.38
N VAL A 35 10.37 14.41 16.18
CA VAL A 35 9.29 14.79 15.26
C VAL A 35 7.92 14.36 15.78
N LEU A 36 7.86 13.29 16.58
CA LEU A 36 6.62 12.76 17.14
C LEU A 36 6.09 13.64 18.28
N ASP A 37 6.97 14.35 18.98
CA ASP A 37 6.60 15.25 20.08
C ASP A 37 6.49 16.73 19.62
N ALA A 38 6.72 16.99 18.33
CA ALA A 38 6.76 18.35 17.81
C ALA A 38 5.35 18.98 17.77
N THR A 39 5.21 20.16 18.38
CA THR A 39 3.95 20.92 18.39
C THR A 39 3.81 21.91 17.22
N HIS A 40 4.83 21.98 16.35
CA HIS A 40 4.80 22.87 15.20
C HIS A 40 3.72 22.42 14.19
N PRO A 41 2.74 23.27 13.83
CA PRO A 41 1.57 22.84 13.04
C PRO A 41 1.93 22.13 11.73
N GLN A 42 2.94 22.61 11.01
CA GLN A 42 3.37 21.97 9.75
C GLN A 42 3.94 20.56 9.97
N ILE A 43 4.65 20.35 11.08
CA ILE A 43 5.22 19.03 11.41
C ILE A 43 4.08 18.07 11.74
N GLN A 44 3.08 18.53 12.49
CA GLN A 44 1.87 17.75 12.77
C GLN A 44 1.12 17.39 11.49
N THR A 45 0.96 18.33 10.55
CA THR A 45 0.35 18.04 9.25
C THR A 45 1.11 16.93 8.51
N TRP A 46 2.43 17.02 8.42
CA TRP A 46 3.23 16.00 7.76
C TRP A 46 3.21 14.65 8.49
N SER A 47 3.09 14.63 9.82
CA SER A 47 2.90 13.40 10.60
C SER A 47 1.56 12.74 10.30
N VAL A 48 0.47 13.50 10.25
CA VAL A 48 -0.85 12.96 9.87
C VAL A 48 -0.83 12.44 8.43
N MET A 49 -0.18 13.15 7.49
CA MET A 49 -0.01 12.65 6.12
C MET A 49 0.81 11.35 6.08
N ALA A 50 1.81 11.23 6.95
CA ALA A 50 2.63 10.02 7.05
C ALA A 50 1.83 8.84 7.61
N GLU A 51 1.02 9.07 8.64
CA GLU A 51 0.10 8.07 9.19
C GLU A 51 -0.88 7.57 8.13
N ALA A 52 -1.55 8.48 7.43
CA ALA A 52 -2.47 8.12 6.35
C ALA A 52 -1.79 7.34 5.23
N ALA A 53 -0.59 7.77 4.78
CA ALA A 53 0.15 7.05 3.75
C ALA A 53 0.56 5.62 4.17
N ILE A 54 0.84 5.41 5.46
CA ILE A 54 1.14 4.08 6.01
C ILE A 54 -0.12 3.23 6.07
N GLU A 55 -1.24 3.79 6.51
CA GLU A 55 -2.54 3.10 6.57
C GLU A 55 -2.97 2.63 5.17
N GLU A 56 -2.92 3.52 4.17
CA GLU A 56 -3.22 3.18 2.78
C GLU A 56 -2.31 2.07 2.24
N LEU A 57 -1.01 2.10 2.57
CA LEU A 57 -0.07 1.05 2.18
C LEU A 57 -0.40 -0.29 2.85
N VAL A 58 -0.69 -0.29 4.15
CA VAL A 58 -1.04 -1.52 4.90
C VAL A 58 -2.34 -2.10 4.35
N ASN A 59 -3.34 -1.26 4.08
CA ASN A 59 -4.60 -1.68 3.47
C ASN A 59 -4.39 -2.26 2.08
N ALA A 60 -3.60 -1.60 1.22
CA ALA A 60 -3.26 -2.12 -0.10
C ALA A 60 -2.54 -3.47 -0.04
N LEU A 61 -1.60 -3.63 0.91
CA LEU A 61 -0.87 -4.88 1.09
C LEU A 61 -1.74 -6.01 1.67
N ASN A 62 -2.67 -5.68 2.57
CA ASN A 62 -3.64 -6.62 3.13
C ASN A 62 -4.75 -7.00 2.16
N GLY A 63 -5.02 -6.15 1.18
CA GLY A 63 -5.96 -6.42 0.12
C GLY A 63 -5.48 -7.45 -0.88
N LEU A 64 -4.16 -7.62 -1.06
CA LEU A 64 -3.63 -8.51 -2.07
C LEU A 64 -4.06 -9.98 -1.85
N PRO A 65 -4.39 -10.71 -2.93
CA PRO A 65 -4.72 -12.13 -2.85
C PRO A 65 -3.66 -12.93 -2.10
N GLU A 66 -4.10 -13.92 -1.31
CA GLU A 66 -3.20 -14.76 -0.53
C GLU A 66 -2.38 -15.68 -1.44
N ASN A 67 -2.96 -16.08 -2.57
CA ASN A 67 -2.32 -16.91 -3.58
C ASN A 67 -1.24 -16.15 -4.36
N GLU A 68 0.00 -16.65 -4.27
CA GLU A 68 1.16 -16.07 -4.93
C GLU A 68 1.02 -16.02 -6.46
N THR A 69 0.37 -17.01 -7.07
CA THR A 69 0.11 -17.04 -8.51
C THR A 69 -0.77 -15.87 -8.93
N VAL A 70 -1.88 -15.66 -8.21
CA VAL A 70 -2.84 -14.58 -8.47
C VAL A 70 -2.18 -13.22 -8.23
N ARG A 71 -1.40 -13.09 -7.14
CA ARG A 71 -0.67 -11.86 -6.83
C ARG A 71 0.36 -11.51 -7.90
N ASN A 72 1.12 -12.49 -8.37
CA ASN A 72 2.12 -12.28 -9.42
C ASN A 72 1.46 -11.91 -10.75
N PHE A 73 0.32 -12.51 -11.07
CA PHE A 73 -0.49 -12.15 -12.23
C PHE A 73 -0.96 -10.68 -12.15
N LEU A 74 -1.58 -10.27 -11.04
CA LEU A 74 -2.00 -8.88 -10.84
C LEU A 74 -0.83 -7.90 -10.87
N ALA A 75 0.31 -8.25 -10.27
CA ALA A 75 1.49 -7.41 -10.28
C ALA A 75 2.05 -7.20 -11.70
N LYS A 76 1.99 -8.23 -12.54
CA LYS A 76 2.41 -8.17 -13.95
C LYS A 76 1.52 -7.23 -14.77
N HIS A 77 0.23 -7.17 -14.47
CA HIS A 77 -0.77 -6.41 -15.23
C HIS A 77 -1.28 -5.15 -14.48
N ASN A 78 -0.55 -4.66 -13.49
CA ASN A 78 -1.01 -3.58 -12.59
C ASN A 78 -1.31 -2.22 -13.25
N SER A 79 -0.90 -2.04 -14.51
CA SER A 79 -1.06 -0.81 -15.29
C SER A 79 -2.09 -0.95 -16.40
N GLU A 80 -2.71 -2.13 -16.49
CA GLU A 80 -3.70 -2.46 -17.50
C GLU A 80 -5.11 -2.30 -16.93
N THR A 81 -6.06 -2.01 -17.81
CA THR A 81 -7.48 -1.92 -17.45
C THR A 81 -8.24 -2.88 -18.35
N HIS A 82 -8.89 -3.85 -17.71
CA HIS A 82 -9.66 -4.89 -18.38
C HIS A 82 -11.03 -5.00 -17.71
N THR A 83 -12.04 -5.41 -18.48
CA THR A 83 -13.32 -5.88 -17.94
C THR A 83 -13.14 -7.23 -17.24
N GLY A 84 -14.12 -7.64 -16.42
CA GLY A 84 -14.06 -8.94 -15.73
C GLY A 84 -13.88 -10.14 -16.68
N GLU A 85 -14.58 -10.14 -17.83
CA GLU A 85 -14.40 -11.19 -18.85
C GLU A 85 -13.01 -11.17 -19.50
N GLU A 86 -12.40 -10.00 -19.68
CA GLU A 86 -11.06 -9.87 -20.25
C GLU A 86 -10.01 -10.37 -19.26
N TRP A 87 -10.17 -10.09 -17.96
CA TRP A 87 -9.33 -10.64 -16.91
C TRP A 87 -9.40 -12.17 -16.85
N GLU A 88 -10.60 -12.75 -16.89
CA GLU A 88 -10.79 -14.20 -16.87
C GLU A 88 -10.10 -14.87 -18.08
N LYS A 89 -10.28 -14.32 -19.28
CA LYS A 89 -9.65 -14.83 -20.51
C LYS A 89 -8.13 -14.70 -20.47
N LEU A 90 -7.61 -13.57 -19.98
CA LEU A 90 -6.17 -13.34 -19.85
C LEU A 90 -5.54 -14.32 -18.86
N ALA A 91 -6.14 -14.47 -17.67
CA ALA A 91 -5.69 -15.42 -16.65
C ALA A 91 -5.65 -16.86 -17.18
N ALA A 92 -6.70 -17.30 -17.87
CA ALA A 92 -6.74 -18.62 -18.49
C ALA A 92 -5.67 -18.78 -19.59
N ALA A 93 -5.42 -17.74 -20.39
CA ALA A 93 -4.39 -17.76 -21.44
C ALA A 93 -2.96 -17.83 -20.86
N GLU A 94 -2.73 -17.25 -19.68
CA GLU A 94 -1.44 -17.32 -18.97
C GLU A 94 -1.28 -18.59 -18.13
N GLY A 95 -2.28 -19.46 -18.12
CA GLY A 95 -2.21 -20.78 -17.51
C GLY A 95 -2.59 -20.83 -16.04
N LEU A 96 -3.29 -19.81 -15.52
CA LEU A 96 -3.90 -19.89 -14.18
C LEU A 96 -4.95 -21.02 -14.17
N ASN A 97 -4.99 -21.77 -13.07
CA ASN A 97 -5.99 -22.81 -12.91
C ASN A 97 -7.35 -22.20 -12.53
N LYS A 98 -8.42 -23.01 -12.54
CA LYS A 98 -9.78 -22.53 -12.28
C LYS A 98 -9.96 -21.95 -10.86
N ASP A 99 -9.27 -22.48 -9.87
CA ASP A 99 -9.35 -22.00 -8.49
C ASP A 99 -8.63 -20.63 -8.36
N ASP A 100 -7.46 -20.49 -8.98
CA ASP A 100 -6.73 -19.20 -9.05
C ASP A 100 -7.57 -18.13 -9.77
N ILE A 101 -8.26 -18.50 -10.86
CA ILE A 101 -9.15 -17.61 -11.60
C ILE A 101 -10.33 -17.17 -10.72
N ASN A 102 -10.97 -18.09 -10.00
CA ASN A 102 -12.06 -17.74 -9.10
C ASN A 102 -11.61 -16.78 -8.00
N GLU A 103 -10.43 -17.00 -7.42
CA GLU A 103 -9.84 -16.10 -6.42
C GLU A 103 -9.53 -14.72 -7.02
N LEU A 104 -8.95 -14.67 -8.23
CA LEU A 104 -8.73 -13.43 -8.98
C LEU A 104 -10.04 -12.65 -9.17
N MET A 105 -11.10 -13.33 -9.63
CA MET A 105 -12.37 -12.67 -9.91
C MET A 105 -13.03 -12.12 -8.63
N ASN A 106 -13.00 -12.89 -7.54
CA ASN A 106 -13.49 -12.40 -6.24
C ASN A 106 -12.69 -11.17 -5.77
N TYR A 107 -11.36 -11.19 -5.92
CA TYR A 107 -10.53 -10.04 -5.59
C TYR A 107 -10.86 -8.81 -6.44
N LEU A 108 -11.06 -8.98 -7.76
CA LEU A 108 -11.38 -7.86 -8.64
C LEU A 108 -12.77 -7.28 -8.33
N ASP A 109 -13.75 -8.11 -7.96
CA ASP A 109 -15.09 -7.67 -7.56
C ASP A 109 -15.09 -6.87 -6.25
N ASP A 110 -14.24 -7.24 -5.27
CA ASP A 110 -14.14 -6.53 -3.98
C ASP A 110 -13.50 -5.13 -4.10
N TYR A 111 -12.79 -4.84 -5.21
CA TYR A 111 -12.01 -3.62 -5.42
C TYR A 111 -12.51 -2.76 -6.61
N HIS A 112 -13.68 -3.08 -7.19
CA HIS A 112 -14.33 -2.33 -8.27
C HIS A 112 -15.58 -1.54 -7.84
#